data_AF-A0A063YBG3-F1
#
_entry.id   AF-A0A063YBG3-F1
#
_cell.length_a   1.000
_cell.length_b   1.000
_cell.length_c   1.000
_cell.angle_alpha   90.00
_cell.angle_beta   90.00
_cell.angle_gamma   90.00
#
_symmetry.space_group_name_H-M   'P 1'
#
loop_
_entity.id
_entity.type
_entity.pdbx_description
1 polymer ?
#
loop_
_entity_poly.entity_id
_entity_poly.type
_entity_poly.pdbx_seq_one_letter_code
_entity_poly.pdbx_strand_id
1 'polypeptide(L)' 'MDIKEKIFSELKRHTRKSFSEDTIIKDLSIDSLDLLMLVTELEKVFSIAISDEELLNIKKVGDILRIVNQKMQK' A
#
# COMPACT_ATOMS: atom_id res chain seq x y z
N MET A 1 -3.10 -10.26 13.25
CA MET A 1 -2.04 -10.40 12.23
C MET A 1 -2.18 -9.20 11.33
N ASP A 2 -1.37 -8.18 11.58
CA ASP A 2 -1.62 -6.82 11.14
C ASP A 2 -1.39 -6.67 9.63
N ILE A 3 -2.43 -6.22 8.93
CA ILE A 3 -2.39 -5.77 7.53
C ILE A 3 -1.17 -4.89 7.26
N LYS A 4 -0.85 -4.04 8.24
CA LYS A 4 0.28 -3.13 8.21
C LYS A 4 1.62 -3.84 8.04
N GLU A 5 1.84 -4.96 8.72
CA GLU A 5 3.08 -5.73 8.60
C GLU A 5 3.20 -6.44 7.25
N LYS A 6 2.09 -6.91 6.69
CA LYS A 6 2.08 -7.56 5.36
C LYS A 6 2.47 -6.55 4.28
N ILE A 7 1.83 -5.37 4.31
CA ILE A 7 2.11 -4.26 3.39
C ILE A 7 3.55 -3.79 3.55
N PHE A 8 4.03 -3.62 4.78
CA PHE A 8 5.42 -3.23 5.05
C PHE A 8 6.42 -4.28 4.57
N SER A 9 6.10 -5.57 4.69
CA SER A 9 7.00 -6.63 4.23
C SER A 9 7.13 -6.65 2.71
N GLU A 10 6.03 -6.50 1.97
CA GLU A 10 6.07 -6.43 0.51
C GLU A 10 6.71 -5.12 0.02
N LEU A 11 6.36 -3.98 0.61
CA LEU A 11 7.04 -2.72 0.31
C LEU A 11 8.56 -2.83 0.54
N LYS A 12 9.00 -3.48 1.62
CA LYS A 12 10.43 -3.69 1.92
C LYS A 12 11.13 -4.65 0.96
N ARG A 13 10.38 -5.48 0.21
CA ARG A 13 10.92 -6.30 -0.89
C ARG A 13 11.13 -5.46 -2.14
N HIS A 14 10.24 -4.51 -2.41
CA HIS A 14 10.29 -3.62 -3.58
C HIS A 14 11.16 -2.36 -3.36
N THR A 15 11.30 -1.88 -2.12
CA THR A 15 12.21 -0.79 -1.75
C THR A 15 13.21 -1.22 -0.68
N ARG A 16 14.49 -0.93 -0.93
CA ARG A 16 15.59 -1.15 0.04
C ARG A 16 15.78 0.00 1.02
N LYS A 17 14.99 1.08 0.91
CA LYS A 17 15.08 2.26 1.78
C LYS A 17 14.21 2.09 3.02
N SER A 18 14.57 2.75 4.12
CA SER A 18 13.64 2.91 5.23
C SER A 18 12.50 3.81 4.80
N PHE A 19 11.27 3.31 4.84
CA PHE A 19 10.07 4.10 4.66
C PHE A 19 9.28 4.16 5.94
N SER A 20 8.70 5.32 6.19
CA SER A 20 7.68 5.52 7.21
C SER A 20 6.32 5.68 6.54
N GLU A 21 5.27 5.68 7.36
CA GLU A 21 3.89 5.96 6.93
C GLU A 21 3.79 7.31 6.20
N ASP A 22 4.62 8.26 6.60
CA ASP A 22 4.71 9.58 5.99
C ASP A 22 5.58 9.66 4.73
N THR A 23 6.32 8.61 4.42
CA THR A 23 7.22 8.62 3.27
C THR A 23 6.44 8.46 1.97
N ILE A 24 6.79 9.28 0.98
CA ILE A 24 6.19 9.29 -0.34
C ILE A 24 6.68 8.05 -1.10
N ILE A 25 5.75 7.32 -1.70
CA ILE A 25 6.00 6.10 -2.45
C ILE A 25 6.89 6.39 -3.66
N LYS A 26 6.68 7.55 -4.31
CA LYS A 26 7.56 8.09 -5.36
C LYS A 26 9.01 8.32 -4.90
N ASP A 27 9.24 8.72 -3.65
CA ASP A 27 10.61 8.94 -3.12
C ASP A 27 11.32 7.61 -2.80
N LEU A 28 10.55 6.55 -2.65
CA LEU A 28 11.03 5.19 -2.37
C LEU A 28 11.41 4.42 -3.64
N SER A 29 11.35 5.07 -4.80
CA SER A 29 11.52 4.42 -6.11
C SER A 29 10.53 3.29 -6.33
N ILE A 30 9.33 3.42 -5.75
CA ILE A 30 8.22 2.52 -6.02
C ILE A 30 7.47 3.13 -7.18
N ASP A 31 7.47 2.42 -8.30
CA ASP A 31 6.76 2.85 -9.50
C ASP A 31 5.28 2.47 -9.40
N SER A 32 4.46 3.05 -10.28
CA SER A 32 3.02 2.77 -10.35
C SER A 32 2.70 1.28 -10.50
N LEU A 33 3.60 0.50 -11.12
CA LEU A 33 3.51 -0.96 -11.25
C LEU A 33 3.63 -1.70 -9.92
N ASP A 34 4.62 -1.35 -9.09
CA ASP A 34 4.81 -1.96 -7.77
C ASP A 34 3.61 -1.67 -6.86
N LEU A 35 3.11 -0.45 -6.95
CA LEU A 35 1.96 0.04 -6.20
C LEU A 35 0.67 -0.69 -6.61
N LEU A 36 0.46 -0.89 -7.92
CA LEU A 36 -0.65 -1.68 -8.47
C LEU A 36 -0.60 -3.14 -8.02
N MET A 37 0.60 -3.74 -8.01
CA MET A 37 0.81 -5.13 -7.60
C MET A 37 0.47 -5.32 -6.12
N LEU A 38 0.98 -4.44 -5.26
CA LEU A 38 0.66 -4.36 -3.84
C LEU A 38 -0.84 -4.25 -3.61
N VAL A 39 -1.50 -3.27 -4.22
CA VAL A 39 -2.95 -3.07 -4.04
C VAL A 39 -3.74 -4.30 -4.49
N THR A 40 -3.42 -4.86 -5.66
CA THR A 40 -4.11 -6.04 -6.20
C THR A 40 -3.99 -7.26 -5.29
N GLU A 41 -2.81 -7.49 -4.69
CA GLU A 41 -2.64 -8.57 -3.71
C GLU A 41 -3.45 -8.32 -2.45
N LEU A 42 -3.45 -7.08 -1.95
CA LEU A 42 -4.20 -6.70 -0.76
C LEU A 42 -5.70 -6.84 -1.00
N GLU A 43 -6.21 -6.37 -2.13
CA GLU A 43 -7.60 -6.55 -2.53
C GLU A 43 -8.03 -8.02 -2.51
N LYS A 44 -7.19 -8.91 -3.05
CA LYS A 44 -7.47 -10.36 -3.05
C LYS A 44 -7.39 -10.98 -1.65
N VAL A 45 -6.32 -10.67 -0.90
CA VAL A 45 -6.07 -11.24 0.44
C VAL A 45 -7.13 -10.80 1.43
N PHE A 46 -7.55 -9.54 1.34
CA PHE A 46 -8.48 -8.90 2.26
C PHE A 46 -9.91 -8.86 1.71
N SER A 47 -10.15 -9.31 0.48
CA SER A 47 -11.46 -9.20 -0.20
C SER A 47 -12.03 -7.77 -0.15
N ILE A 48 -11.15 -6.78 -0.32
CA ILE A 48 -11.52 -5.36 -0.41
C ILE A 48 -11.46 -4.91 -1.86
N ALA A 49 -12.19 -3.84 -2.19
CA ALA A 49 -12.11 -3.17 -3.47
C ALA A 49 -11.57 -1.75 -3.28
N ILE A 50 -10.38 -1.49 -3.80
CA ILE A 50 -9.70 -0.20 -3.86
C ILE A 50 -9.93 0.34 -5.27
N SER A 51 -10.59 1.49 -5.36
CA SER A 51 -10.88 2.10 -6.66
C SER A 51 -9.61 2.70 -7.27
N ASP A 52 -9.56 2.80 -8.60
CA ASP A 52 -8.45 3.47 -9.30
C ASP A 52 -8.22 4.90 -8.80
N GLU A 53 -9.28 5.60 -8.38
CA GLU A 53 -9.19 6.93 -7.76
C GLU A 53 -8.44 6.92 -6.42
N GLU A 54 -8.64 5.88 -5.60
CA GLU A 54 -7.93 5.71 -4.34
C GLU A 54 -6.47 5.32 -4.61
N LEU A 55 -6.23 4.46 -5.61
CA LEU A 55 -4.91 4.08 -6.08
C LEU A 55 -4.12 5.28 -6.66
N LEU A 56 -4.80 6.18 -7.38
CA LEU A 56 -4.24 7.43 -7.90
C LEU A 56 -4.02 8.48 -6.80
N ASN A 57 -4.85 8.47 -5.75
CA ASN A 57 -4.69 9.33 -4.59
C ASN A 57 -3.61 8.86 -3.62
N ILE A 58 -3.23 7.59 -3.68
CA ILE A 58 -2.13 7.06 -2.89
C ILE A 58 -0.83 7.78 -3.30
N LYS A 59 -0.30 8.58 -2.37
CA LYS A 59 0.99 9.28 -2.53
C LYS A 59 2.02 8.77 -1.54
N LYS A 60 1.57 8.38 -0.34
CA LYS A 60 2.42 7.90 0.75
C LYS A 60 2.07 6.47 1.13
N VAL A 61 3.04 5.77 1.73
CA VAL A 61 2.83 4.41 2.25
C VAL A 61 1.68 4.36 3.26
N GLY A 62 1.55 5.42 4.08
CA GLY A 62 0.46 5.58 5.03
C GLY A 62 -0.93 5.71 4.39
N ASP A 63 -1.03 6.20 3.16
CA ASP A 63 -2.32 6.29 2.45
C ASP A 63 -2.84 4.89 2.11
N ILE A 64 -1.98 4.01 1.58
CA ILE A 64 -2.33 2.60 1.30
C ILE A 64 -2.81 1.92 2.58
N LEU A 65 -2.00 2.03 3.64
CA LEU A 65 -2.32 1.45 4.94
C LEU A 65 -3.67 1.94 5.44
N ARG A 66 -3.93 3.24 5.33
CA ARG A 66 -5.17 3.84 5.80
C ARG A 66 -6.37 3.38 4.99
N ILE A 67 -6.28 3.35 3.66
CA ILE A 67 -7.35 2.88 2.77
C ILE A 67 -7.70 1.42 3.09
N VAL A 68 -6.70 0.55 3.11
CA VAL A 68 -6.88 -0.88 3.37
C VAL A 68 -7.48 -1.08 4.78
N ASN A 69 -6.95 -0.38 5.79
CA ASN A 69 -7.44 -0.48 7.16
C ASN A 69 -8.88 0.05 7.31
N GLN A 70 -9.24 1.13 6.60
CA GLN A 70 -10.61 1.66 6.60
C GLN A 70 -11.60 0.73 5.90
N LYS A 71 -11.18 0.05 4.83
CA LYS A 71 -12.03 -0.94 4.13
C LYS A 71 -12.27 -2.18 4.97
N MET A 72 -11.28 -2.58 5.77
CA MET A 72 -11.34 -3.76 6.66
C MET A 72 -12.08 -3.51 7.98
N GLN A 73 -12.07 -2.27 8.50
CA GLN A 73 -12.77 -1.91 9.74
C GLN A 73 -14.27 -1.59 9.56
N LYS A 74 -14.80 -1.77 8.35
CA LYS A 74 -16.20 -1.49 8.02
C LYS A 74 -16.99 -2.79 7.88
#